data_AF-A0A537J4N9-F1
#
_entry.id   AF-A0A537J4N9-F1
#
_cell.length_a   1.000
_cell.length_b   1.000
_cell.length_c   1.000
_cell.angle_alpha   90.00
_cell.angle_beta   90.00
_cell.angle_gamma   90.00
#
_symmetry.space_group_name_H-M   'P 1'
#
loop_
_entity.id
_entity.type
_entity.pdbx_description
1 polymer ?
#
loop_
_entity_poly.entity_id
_entity_poly.type
_entity_poly.pdbx_seq_one_letter_code
_entity_poly.pdbx_strand_id
1 'polypeptide(L)'
;MPAQGEDRDLIGQLFMVDFGGPSPSDEITRLIADGGVGGIVLFDKNIQDPGQVASLTNALQRHAAAVRRPPLLVAVDQEGGPVVRLRGTHFPSAMAFGAAGSDDLVAAAAEVTACELRAVGIHFNFAPDLDVNSNPANPVIGVRSYGEDPALIARLGTRAITAMQAGGVLATAKHFPGHGDTAQDSHLALPTVGHPRDRLEAIEFPPF
;
A
#
# COMPACT_ATOMS: atom_id res chain seq x y z
N MET A 1 -28.97 18.47 13.84
CA MET A 1 -27.96 17.66 14.53
C MET A 1 -28.03 16.30 13.87
N PRO A 2 -26.97 15.80 13.21
CA PRO A 2 -26.96 14.42 12.73
C PRO A 2 -27.23 13.50 13.92
N ALA A 3 -27.94 12.39 13.69
CA ALA A 3 -28.19 11.44 14.76
C ALA A 3 -26.84 10.89 15.25
N GLN A 4 -26.64 10.69 16.55
CA GLN A 4 -25.34 10.24 17.11
C GLN A 4 -24.78 8.94 16.46
N GLY A 5 -25.61 8.17 15.75
CA GLY A 5 -25.17 7.03 14.94
C GLY A 5 -24.50 7.40 13.61
N GLU A 6 -24.89 8.51 12.96
CA GLU A 6 -24.28 8.97 11.70
C GLU A 6 -22.83 9.42 11.91
N ASP A 7 -22.54 10.15 12.99
CA ASP A 7 -21.17 10.61 13.28
C ASP A 7 -20.23 9.43 13.54
N ARG A 8 -20.72 8.39 14.25
CA ARG A 8 -19.94 7.18 14.52
C ARG A 8 -19.63 6.41 13.24
N ASP A 9 -20.61 6.30 12.35
CA ASP A 9 -20.45 5.61 11.07
C ASP A 9 -19.44 6.36 10.18
N LEU A 10 -19.50 7.69 10.12
CA LEU A 10 -18.53 8.51 9.41
C LEU A 10 -17.11 8.35 9.98
N ILE A 11 -16.97 8.30 11.30
CA ILE A 11 -15.68 8.06 11.95
C ILE A 11 -15.14 6.68 11.57
N GLY A 12 -15.99 5.64 11.58
CA GLY A 12 -15.60 4.28 11.19
C GLY A 12 -14.99 4.21 9.78
N GLN A 13 -15.54 4.99 8.84
CA GLN A 13 -15.03 5.05 7.47
C GLN A 13 -13.61 5.63 7.35
N LEU A 14 -13.07 6.27 8.40
CA LEU A 14 -11.70 6.76 8.46
C LEU A 14 -10.68 5.69 8.89
N PHE A 15 -11.14 4.49 9.26
CA PHE A 15 -10.29 3.41 9.72
C PHE A 15 -10.14 2.31 8.68
N MET A 16 -8.90 1.89 8.50
CA MET A 16 -8.53 0.66 7.83
C MET A 16 -7.83 -0.24 8.85
N VAL A 17 -8.31 -1.47 9.01
CA VAL A 17 -7.89 -2.37 10.11
C VAL A 17 -7.32 -3.67 9.59
N ASP A 18 -6.42 -4.29 10.33
CA ASP A 18 -5.98 -5.67 10.10
C ASP A 18 -6.68 -6.64 11.06
N PHE A 19 -6.53 -7.95 10.82
CA PHE A 19 -7.11 -8.99 11.66
C PHE A 19 -6.32 -10.31 11.60
N GLY A 20 -6.55 -11.19 12.56
CA GLY A 20 -5.87 -12.49 12.64
C GLY A 20 -6.45 -13.57 11.71
N GLY A 21 -5.56 -14.27 10.99
CA GLY A 21 -5.86 -15.52 10.30
C GLY A 21 -6.33 -15.40 8.84
N PRO A 22 -6.39 -16.53 8.11
CA PRO A 22 -6.71 -16.58 6.68
C PRO A 22 -8.23 -16.65 6.39
N SER A 23 -9.08 -16.53 7.40
CA SER A 23 -10.54 -16.55 7.29
C SER A 23 -11.15 -15.39 8.08
N PRO A 24 -12.39 -14.97 7.77
CA PRO A 24 -13.07 -13.96 8.57
C PRO A 24 -13.13 -14.39 10.04
N SER A 25 -12.53 -13.58 10.91
CA SER A 25 -12.58 -13.77 12.37
C SER A 25 -13.80 -13.07 12.98
N ASP A 26 -14.18 -13.47 14.19
CA ASP A 26 -15.21 -12.78 14.97
C ASP A 26 -14.85 -11.31 15.24
N GLU A 27 -13.55 -11.03 15.36
CA GLU A 27 -13.04 -9.67 15.55
C GLU A 27 -13.36 -8.77 14.34
N ILE A 28 -12.95 -9.18 13.13
CA ILE A 28 -13.16 -8.34 11.95
C ILE A 28 -14.64 -8.21 11.60
N THR A 29 -15.41 -9.28 11.78
CA THR A 29 -16.86 -9.24 11.52
C THR A 29 -17.60 -8.28 12.46
N ARG A 30 -17.18 -8.15 13.73
CA ARG A 30 -17.68 -7.14 14.66
C ARG A 30 -17.21 -5.73 14.33
N LEU A 31 -15.94 -5.54 13.95
CA LEU A 31 -15.43 -4.22 13.53
C LEU A 31 -16.19 -3.70 12.31
N ILE A 32 -16.54 -4.57 11.36
CA ILE A 32 -17.40 -4.21 10.23
C ILE A 32 -18.81 -3.86 10.70
N ALA A 33 -19.45 -4.73 11.49
CA ALA A 33 -20.85 -4.55 11.90
C ALA A 33 -21.04 -3.35 12.84
N ASP A 34 -20.28 -3.30 13.92
CA ASP A 34 -20.47 -2.36 15.03
C ASP A 34 -19.55 -1.13 14.93
N GLY A 35 -18.36 -1.32 14.35
CA GLY A 35 -17.37 -0.26 14.16
C GLY A 35 -17.59 0.54 12.87
N GLY A 36 -18.25 -0.05 11.86
CA GLY A 36 -18.47 0.59 10.57
C GLY A 36 -17.15 0.93 9.86
N VAL A 37 -16.13 0.08 9.98
CA VAL A 37 -14.80 0.34 9.38
C VAL A 37 -14.88 0.52 7.86
N GLY A 38 -14.07 1.43 7.32
CA GLY A 38 -14.04 1.74 5.89
C GLY A 38 -13.23 0.75 5.06
N GLY A 39 -12.27 0.05 5.68
CA GLY A 39 -11.46 -0.91 4.96
C GLY A 39 -10.68 -1.89 5.82
N ILE A 40 -10.01 -2.79 5.13
CA ILE A 40 -9.14 -3.82 5.70
C ILE A 40 -7.77 -3.83 5.02
N VAL A 41 -6.72 -4.12 5.79
CA VAL A 41 -5.38 -4.39 5.26
C VAL A 41 -5.07 -5.88 5.44
N LEU A 42 -4.61 -6.52 4.38
CA LEU A 42 -4.17 -7.92 4.40
C LEU A 42 -2.65 -8.01 4.55
N PHE A 43 -2.21 -8.88 5.45
CA PHE A 43 -0.81 -9.22 5.68
C PHE A 43 -0.57 -10.73 5.48
N ASP A 44 0.67 -11.20 5.66
CA ASP A 44 1.03 -12.61 5.47
C ASP A 44 0.17 -13.58 6.28
N LYS A 45 -0.27 -13.17 7.47
CA LYS A 45 -1.19 -13.95 8.32
C LYS A 45 -2.57 -14.20 7.69
N ASN A 46 -2.94 -13.44 6.66
CA ASN A 46 -4.22 -13.54 5.95
C ASN A 46 -4.09 -14.23 4.59
N ILE A 47 -2.86 -14.41 4.08
CA ILE A 47 -2.60 -14.79 2.69
C ILE A 47 -1.90 -16.16 2.62
N GLN A 48 -2.63 -17.16 2.13
CA GLN A 48 -2.11 -18.51 1.89
C GLN A 48 -1.91 -18.76 0.41
N ASP A 49 -2.96 -18.56 -0.40
CA ASP A 49 -2.96 -18.72 -1.85
C ASP A 49 -4.04 -17.83 -2.50
N PRO A 50 -3.97 -17.57 -3.82
CA PRO A 50 -4.93 -16.68 -4.49
C PRO A 50 -6.40 -17.09 -4.35
N GLY A 51 -6.71 -18.39 -4.36
CA GLY A 51 -8.08 -18.88 -4.24
C GLY A 51 -8.65 -18.67 -2.84
N GLN A 52 -7.82 -18.88 -1.82
CA GLN A 52 -8.16 -18.56 -0.43
C GLN A 52 -8.37 -17.05 -0.25
N VAL A 53 -7.50 -16.19 -0.77
CA VAL A 53 -7.65 -14.73 -0.65
C VAL A 53 -8.93 -14.25 -1.33
N ALA A 54 -9.22 -14.74 -2.55
CA ALA A 54 -10.48 -14.43 -3.22
C ALA A 54 -11.71 -14.87 -2.41
N SER A 55 -11.63 -16.02 -1.71
CA SER A 55 -12.71 -16.48 -0.84
C SER A 55 -12.87 -15.59 0.40
N LEU A 56 -11.75 -15.18 1.01
CA LEU A 56 -11.70 -14.28 2.17
C LEU A 56 -12.29 -12.91 1.84
N THR A 57 -11.83 -12.25 0.79
CA THR A 57 -12.30 -10.91 0.39
C THR A 57 -13.78 -10.93 0.05
N ASN A 58 -14.25 -11.94 -0.69
CA ASN A 58 -15.66 -12.11 -0.99
C ASN A 58 -16.52 -12.35 0.26
N ALA A 59 -16.02 -13.11 1.24
CA ALA A 59 -16.74 -13.35 2.49
C ALA A 59 -16.90 -12.05 3.31
N LEU A 60 -15.86 -11.23 3.39
CA LEU A 60 -15.91 -9.95 4.11
C LEU A 60 -16.82 -8.93 3.42
N GLN A 61 -16.79 -8.86 2.08
CA GLN A 61 -17.72 -8.00 1.31
C GLN A 61 -19.18 -8.45 1.49
N ARG A 62 -19.46 -9.76 1.45
CA ARG A 62 -20.81 -10.29 1.71
C ARG A 62 -21.28 -9.98 3.13
N HIS A 63 -20.38 -10.10 4.11
CA HIS A 63 -20.70 -9.74 5.50
C HIS A 63 -21.07 -8.27 5.61
N ALA A 64 -20.24 -7.36 5.09
CA ALA A 64 -20.52 -5.92 5.06
C ALA A 64 -21.88 -5.61 4.42
N ALA A 65 -22.19 -6.21 3.27
CA ALA A 65 -23.48 -6.05 2.61
C ALA A 65 -24.66 -6.58 3.46
N ALA A 66 -24.51 -7.74 4.11
CA ALA A 66 -25.55 -8.33 4.95
C ALA A 66 -25.88 -7.47 6.17
N VAL A 67 -24.89 -6.80 6.75
CA VAL A 67 -25.07 -5.83 7.85
C VAL A 67 -25.29 -4.40 7.37
N ARG A 68 -25.57 -4.20 6.07
CA ARG A 68 -25.89 -2.91 5.43
C ARG A 68 -24.80 -1.84 5.58
N ARG A 69 -23.53 -2.27 5.56
CA ARG A 69 -22.37 -1.39 5.50
C ARG A 69 -21.96 -1.12 4.05
N PRO A 70 -21.30 0.03 3.76
CA PRO A 70 -20.67 0.27 2.47
C PRO A 70 -19.66 -0.83 2.11
N PRO A 71 -19.33 -1.02 0.81
CA PRO A 71 -18.26 -1.91 0.40
C PRO A 71 -16.93 -1.54 1.06
N LEU A 72 -16.18 -2.54 1.50
CA LEU A 72 -14.89 -2.33 2.17
C LEU A 72 -13.82 -1.98 1.14
N LEU A 73 -12.95 -1.03 1.47
CA LEU A 73 -11.63 -0.94 0.84
C LEU A 73 -10.80 -2.16 1.26
N VAL A 74 -10.16 -2.84 0.31
CA VAL A 74 -9.30 -4.00 0.59
C VAL A 74 -7.89 -3.69 0.12
N ALA A 75 -6.98 -3.56 1.08
CA ALA A 75 -5.61 -3.10 0.87
C ALA A 75 -4.55 -4.16 1.14
N VAL A 76 -3.36 -3.95 0.57
CA VAL A 76 -2.16 -4.77 0.78
C VAL A 76 -0.90 -3.92 0.51
N ASP A 77 0.25 -4.36 1.02
CA ASP A 77 1.57 -3.90 0.56
C ASP A 77 2.13 -4.86 -0.50
N GLN A 78 1.95 -4.57 -1.78
CA GLN A 78 2.50 -5.34 -2.89
C GLN A 78 3.42 -4.46 -3.74
N GLU A 79 4.64 -4.23 -3.23
CA GLU A 79 5.65 -3.36 -3.86
C GLU A 79 6.50 -4.10 -4.91
N GLY A 80 6.76 -5.40 -4.69
CA GLY A 80 7.79 -6.15 -5.40
C GLY A 80 9.05 -6.32 -4.56
N GLY A 81 10.02 -7.10 -5.06
CA GLY A 81 11.26 -7.38 -4.34
C GLY A 81 11.02 -7.93 -2.92
N PRO A 82 11.52 -7.27 -1.86
CA PRO A 82 11.39 -7.77 -0.49
C PRO A 82 10.00 -7.58 0.13
N VAL A 83 9.13 -6.73 -0.45
CA VAL A 83 7.78 -6.46 0.08
C VAL A 83 6.74 -6.97 -0.91
N VAL A 84 6.40 -8.24 -0.72
CA VAL A 84 5.41 -8.98 -1.50
C VAL A 84 4.58 -9.80 -0.51
N ARG A 85 3.26 -9.71 -0.60
CA ARG A 85 2.33 -10.47 0.25
C ARG A 85 1.57 -11.51 -0.56
N LEU A 86 0.97 -11.09 -1.68
CA LEU A 86 0.25 -11.99 -2.57
C LEU A 86 1.25 -12.89 -3.29
N ARG A 87 1.03 -14.20 -3.19
CA ARG A 87 1.82 -15.22 -3.89
C ARG A 87 1.36 -15.28 -5.34
N GLY A 88 2.06 -14.54 -6.20
CA GLY A 88 1.79 -14.41 -7.63
C GLY A 88 3.08 -14.21 -8.41
N THR A 89 3.06 -13.29 -9.38
CA THR A 89 4.28 -12.94 -10.13
C THR A 89 5.27 -12.22 -9.22
N HIS A 90 6.50 -12.72 -9.17
CA HIS A 90 7.59 -12.10 -8.39
C HIS A 90 8.39 -11.13 -9.27
N PHE A 91 8.14 -9.84 -9.08
CA PHE A 91 8.93 -8.77 -9.70
C PHE A 91 10.17 -8.41 -8.87
N PRO A 92 11.24 -7.89 -9.49
CA PRO A 92 12.38 -7.37 -8.75
C PRO A 92 11.97 -6.12 -7.94
N SER A 93 12.87 -5.64 -7.08
CA SER A 93 12.61 -4.44 -6.29
C SER A 93 12.58 -3.17 -7.15
N ALA A 94 12.03 -2.07 -6.63
CA ALA A 94 11.98 -0.79 -7.32
C ALA A 94 13.36 -0.31 -7.81
N MET A 95 14.42 -0.55 -7.02
CA MET A 95 15.79 -0.18 -7.40
C MET A 95 16.25 -0.86 -8.70
N ALA A 96 15.81 -2.10 -8.97
CA ALA A 96 16.11 -2.76 -10.24
C ALA A 96 15.41 -2.08 -11.42
N PHE A 97 14.18 -1.62 -11.24
CA PHE A 97 13.48 -0.82 -12.24
C PHE A 97 14.12 0.55 -12.43
N GLY A 98 14.59 1.18 -11.36
CA GLY A 98 15.37 2.41 -11.41
C GLY A 98 16.67 2.23 -12.20
N ALA A 99 17.42 1.17 -11.92
CA ALA A 99 18.63 0.81 -12.66
C ALA A 99 18.36 0.53 -14.14
N ALA A 100 17.20 -0.08 -14.47
CA ALA A 100 16.78 -0.28 -15.85
C ALA A 100 16.31 1.02 -16.53
N GLY A 101 15.78 1.98 -15.75
CA GLY A 101 15.35 3.30 -16.21
C GLY A 101 14.18 3.30 -17.20
N SER A 102 13.47 2.18 -17.35
CA SER A 102 12.46 1.96 -18.39
C SER A 102 11.03 2.13 -17.86
N ASP A 103 10.32 3.13 -18.39
CA ASP A 103 8.91 3.39 -18.09
C ASP A 103 8.00 2.22 -18.50
N ASP A 104 8.35 1.50 -19.58
CA ASP A 104 7.57 0.37 -20.08
C ASP A 104 7.67 -0.85 -19.16
N LEU A 105 8.86 -1.13 -18.62
CA LEU A 105 9.03 -2.22 -17.65
C LEU A 105 8.26 -1.95 -16.36
N VAL A 106 8.29 -0.71 -15.88
CA VAL A 106 7.52 -0.29 -14.69
C VAL A 106 6.02 -0.43 -14.94
N ALA A 107 5.53 0.04 -16.08
CA ALA A 107 4.13 -0.08 -16.44
C ALA A 107 3.67 -1.53 -16.52
N ALA A 108 4.42 -2.38 -17.23
CA ALA A 108 4.08 -3.79 -17.38
C ALA A 108 4.02 -4.51 -16.02
N ALA A 109 4.97 -4.24 -15.12
CA ALA A 109 4.96 -4.82 -13.78
C ALA A 109 3.77 -4.33 -12.93
N ALA A 110 3.43 -3.05 -13.01
CA ALA A 110 2.29 -2.47 -12.32
C ALA A 110 0.95 -2.98 -12.88
N GLU A 111 0.82 -3.15 -14.20
CA GLU A 111 -0.35 -3.73 -14.86
C GLU A 111 -0.60 -5.18 -14.45
N VAL A 112 0.44 -6.01 -14.45
CA VAL A 112 0.34 -7.41 -13.98
C VAL A 112 -0.03 -7.45 -12.50
N THR A 113 0.62 -6.63 -11.68
CA THR A 113 0.32 -6.54 -10.24
C THR A 113 -1.15 -6.13 -10.02
N ALA A 114 -1.64 -5.11 -10.73
CA ALA A 114 -3.03 -4.69 -10.62
C ALA A 114 -4.00 -5.79 -11.05
N CYS A 115 -3.70 -6.50 -12.15
CA CYS A 115 -4.49 -7.64 -12.61
C CYS A 115 -4.58 -8.75 -11.54
N GLU A 116 -3.45 -9.14 -10.96
CA GLU A 116 -3.39 -10.18 -9.91
C GLU A 116 -4.13 -9.77 -8.63
N LEU A 117 -3.95 -8.53 -8.17
CA LEU A 117 -4.66 -8.01 -6.99
C LEU A 117 -6.17 -7.99 -7.21
N ARG A 118 -6.62 -7.49 -8.36
CA ARG A 118 -8.04 -7.43 -8.71
C ARG A 118 -8.68 -8.81 -8.80
N ALA A 119 -7.94 -9.79 -9.31
CA ALA A 119 -8.42 -11.17 -9.42
C ALA A 119 -8.79 -11.79 -8.06
N VAL A 120 -8.16 -11.32 -6.97
CA VAL A 120 -8.42 -11.79 -5.60
C VAL A 120 -9.24 -10.81 -4.74
N GLY A 121 -9.81 -9.78 -5.35
CA GLY A 121 -10.66 -8.79 -4.69
C GLY A 121 -9.92 -7.67 -3.95
N ILE A 122 -8.60 -7.60 -4.07
CA ILE A 122 -7.79 -6.49 -3.57
C ILE A 122 -7.82 -5.35 -4.59
N HIS A 123 -8.03 -4.12 -4.13
CA HIS A 123 -8.18 -2.96 -5.02
C HIS A 123 -7.59 -1.68 -4.45
N PHE A 124 -6.79 -1.82 -3.41
CA PHE A 124 -5.96 -0.78 -2.84
C PHE A 124 -4.58 -1.39 -2.62
N ASN A 125 -3.53 -0.76 -3.14
CA ASN A 125 -2.15 -1.15 -2.89
C ASN A 125 -1.38 0.01 -2.28
N PHE A 126 -0.68 -0.24 -1.19
CA PHE A 126 0.26 0.70 -0.59
C PHE A 126 1.59 0.65 -1.35
N ALA A 127 1.56 1.06 -2.61
CA ALA A 127 2.70 1.17 -3.49
C ALA A 127 2.39 2.25 -4.55
N PRO A 128 3.41 2.86 -5.17
CA PRO A 128 4.84 2.61 -5.02
C PRO A 128 5.50 3.36 -3.84
N ASP A 129 6.71 2.90 -3.47
CA ASP A 129 7.65 3.62 -2.61
C ASP A 129 8.37 4.69 -3.44
N LEU A 130 8.19 5.95 -3.06
CA LEU A 130 8.73 7.14 -3.70
C LEU A 130 9.78 7.84 -2.83
N ASP A 131 10.27 7.17 -1.78
CA ASP A 131 11.33 7.72 -0.97
C ASP A 131 12.63 7.82 -1.77
N VAL A 132 13.35 8.94 -1.63
CA VAL A 132 14.67 9.11 -2.23
C VAL A 132 15.72 8.49 -1.34
N ASN A 133 16.33 7.38 -1.77
CA ASN A 133 17.29 6.62 -0.97
C ASN A 133 18.68 7.29 -0.97
N SER A 134 18.75 8.51 -0.42
CA SER A 134 19.96 9.35 -0.33
C SER A 134 20.94 8.90 0.75
N ASN A 135 20.49 8.08 1.71
CA ASN A 135 21.33 7.53 2.77
C ASN A 135 21.67 6.05 2.47
N PRO A 136 22.91 5.70 2.12
CA PRO A 136 23.32 4.32 1.88
C PRO A 136 23.19 3.41 3.11
N ALA A 137 23.11 3.98 4.32
CA ALA A 137 22.91 3.26 5.57
C ALA A 137 21.44 3.12 5.97
N ASN A 138 20.49 3.53 5.12
CA ASN A 138 19.07 3.41 5.40
C ASN A 138 18.68 1.93 5.58
N PRO A 139 18.15 1.53 6.76
CA PRO A 139 17.88 0.13 7.05
C PRO A 139 16.50 -0.35 6.55
N VAL A 140 15.62 0.55 6.11
CA VAL A 140 14.19 0.26 5.84
C VAL A 140 13.81 0.40 4.38
N ILE A 141 14.29 1.43 3.70
CA ILE A 141 13.96 1.72 2.30
C ILE A 141 14.89 0.94 1.39
N GLY A 142 16.17 1.34 1.30
CA GLY A 142 17.18 0.64 0.52
C GLY A 142 16.69 0.30 -0.89
N VAL A 143 16.64 -0.99 -1.22
CA VAL A 143 16.24 -1.49 -2.54
C VAL A 143 14.76 -1.27 -2.90
N ARG A 144 13.92 -0.85 -1.94
CA ARG A 144 12.50 -0.53 -2.13
C ARG A 144 12.27 0.81 -2.82
N SER A 145 13.25 1.72 -2.78
CA SER A 145 13.24 2.94 -3.58
C SER A 145 13.72 2.66 -5.00
N TYR A 146 13.29 3.46 -5.98
CA TYR A 146 13.84 3.43 -7.33
C TYR A 146 15.29 3.93 -7.41
N GLY A 147 15.81 4.66 -6.40
CA GLY A 147 17.20 5.10 -6.40
C GLY A 147 17.44 6.33 -5.55
N GLU A 148 18.38 7.18 -5.99
CA GLU A 148 18.81 8.39 -5.28
C GLU A 148 18.48 9.70 -6.04
N ASP A 149 18.01 9.61 -7.28
CA ASP A 149 17.63 10.78 -8.10
C ASP A 149 16.12 11.06 -7.97
N PRO A 150 15.72 12.20 -7.37
CA PRO A 150 14.31 12.57 -7.21
C PRO A 150 13.54 12.61 -8.54
N ALA A 151 14.18 13.05 -9.64
CA ALA A 151 13.52 13.17 -10.94
C ALA A 151 13.22 11.80 -11.56
N LEU A 152 14.15 10.85 -11.43
CA LEU A 152 13.95 9.47 -11.86
C LEU A 152 12.82 8.82 -11.06
N ILE A 153 12.84 8.97 -9.74
CA ILE A 153 11.83 8.38 -8.84
C ILE A 153 10.44 8.96 -9.14
N ALA A 154 10.32 10.28 -9.31
CA ALA A 154 9.06 10.93 -9.68
C ALA A 154 8.50 10.39 -11.00
N ARG A 155 9.36 10.21 -12.02
CA ARG A 155 8.96 9.69 -13.34
C ARG A 155 8.46 8.24 -13.24
N LEU A 156 9.27 7.35 -12.67
CA LEU A 156 8.95 5.93 -12.58
C LEU A 156 7.78 5.68 -11.62
N GLY A 157 7.75 6.40 -10.51
CA GLY A 157 6.65 6.39 -9.54
C GLY A 157 5.31 6.78 -10.17
N THR A 158 5.27 7.89 -10.91
CA THR A 158 4.08 8.31 -11.65
C THR A 158 3.64 7.25 -12.65
N ARG A 159 4.60 6.61 -13.34
CA ARG A 159 4.30 5.54 -14.29
C ARG A 159 3.69 4.31 -13.60
N ALA A 160 4.22 3.90 -12.46
CA ALA A 160 3.66 2.81 -11.66
C ALA A 160 2.24 3.12 -11.16
N ILE A 161 2.03 4.34 -10.62
CA ILE A 161 0.72 4.80 -10.13
C ILE A 161 -0.32 4.77 -11.23
N THR A 162 -0.02 5.38 -12.37
CA THR A 162 -0.98 5.48 -13.50
C THR A 162 -1.33 4.12 -14.08
N ALA A 163 -0.35 3.23 -14.23
CA ALA A 163 -0.56 1.85 -14.70
C ALA A 163 -1.41 1.03 -13.71
N MET A 164 -1.13 1.13 -12.41
CA MET A 164 -1.88 0.43 -11.37
C MET A 164 -3.34 0.91 -11.28
N GLN A 165 -3.55 2.22 -11.37
CA GLN A 165 -4.88 2.83 -11.39
C GLN A 165 -5.68 2.48 -12.65
N ALA A 166 -5.03 2.39 -13.81
CA ALA A 166 -5.66 1.90 -15.04
C ALA A 166 -6.17 0.45 -14.91
N GLY A 167 -5.50 -0.36 -14.08
CA GLY A 167 -5.94 -1.70 -13.70
C GLY A 167 -7.05 -1.73 -12.63
N GLY A 168 -7.55 -0.59 -12.16
CA GLY A 168 -8.62 -0.49 -11.16
C GLY A 168 -8.16 -0.70 -9.71
N VAL A 169 -6.87 -0.49 -9.44
CA VAL A 169 -6.28 -0.56 -8.10
C VAL A 169 -5.84 0.84 -7.66
N LEU A 170 -6.31 1.27 -6.49
CA LEU A 170 -5.85 2.51 -5.86
C LEU A 170 -4.37 2.35 -5.49
N ALA A 171 -3.53 3.28 -5.93
CA ALA A 171 -2.11 3.35 -5.58
C ALA A 171 -1.89 4.40 -4.48
N THR A 172 -0.84 4.23 -3.68
CA THR A 172 -0.46 5.18 -2.62
C THR A 172 1.04 5.37 -2.63
N ALA A 173 1.45 6.58 -3.02
CA ALA A 173 2.81 7.05 -2.86
C ALA A 173 3.18 7.07 -1.37
N LYS A 174 4.33 6.52 -1.03
CA LYS A 174 4.82 6.46 0.35
C LYS A 174 6.35 6.65 0.40
N HIS A 175 6.93 7.11 1.50
CA HIS A 175 6.32 7.43 2.78
C HIS A 175 6.46 8.94 3.05
N PHE A 176 5.43 9.73 2.70
CA PHE A 176 5.47 11.19 2.88
C PHE A 176 5.82 11.57 4.33
N PRO A 177 6.72 12.54 4.56
CA PRO A 177 7.34 13.45 3.58
C PRO A 177 8.61 12.93 2.89
N GLY A 178 9.01 11.69 3.12
CA GLY A 178 10.25 11.09 2.63
C GLY A 178 11.00 10.38 3.77
N HIS A 179 11.20 9.07 3.64
CA HIS A 179 11.88 8.23 4.64
C HIS A 179 13.29 7.78 4.19
N GLY A 180 13.67 8.09 2.95
CA GLY A 180 14.89 7.57 2.33
C GLY A 180 16.21 8.08 2.92
N ASP A 181 16.20 9.15 3.73
CA ASP A 181 17.39 9.67 4.42
C ASP A 181 17.49 9.30 5.91
N THR A 182 16.61 8.44 6.42
CA THR A 182 16.65 8.06 7.85
C THR A 182 17.75 7.01 8.12
N ALA A 183 18.37 7.10 9.30
CA ALA A 183 19.37 6.11 9.77
C ALA A 183 18.79 5.11 10.80
N GLN A 184 17.50 5.19 11.08
CA GLN A 184 16.81 4.39 12.09
C GLN A 184 15.58 3.73 11.50
N ASP A 185 15.31 2.50 11.92
CA ASP A 185 14.11 1.79 11.51
C ASP A 185 12.87 2.29 12.27
N SER A 186 11.87 2.77 11.54
CA SER A 186 10.59 3.24 12.12
C SER A 186 9.79 2.16 12.83
N HIS A 187 10.07 0.88 12.58
CA HIS A 187 9.48 -0.22 13.34
C HIS A 187 10.06 -0.33 14.76
N LEU A 188 11.24 0.27 15.00
CA LEU A 188 12.01 0.12 16.25
C LEU A 188 12.17 1.43 17.02
N ALA A 189 12.21 2.56 16.33
CA ALA A 189 12.41 3.88 16.91
C ALA A 189 11.66 4.96 16.10
N LEU A 190 11.58 6.18 16.64
CA LEU A 190 11.04 7.31 15.89
C LEU A 190 12.17 7.94 15.05
N PRO A 191 12.18 7.77 13.71
CA PRO A 191 13.20 8.40 12.87
C PRO A 191 12.96 9.90 12.77
N THR A 192 14.06 10.65 12.62
CA THR A 192 14.03 12.10 12.40
C THR A 192 14.84 12.45 11.16
N VAL A 193 14.25 13.24 10.27
CA VAL A 193 14.97 13.91 9.17
C VAL A 193 15.10 15.38 9.57
N GLY A 194 16.33 15.79 9.92
CA GLY A 194 16.61 17.12 10.50
C GLY A 194 16.96 18.20 9.47
N HIS A 195 16.65 17.99 8.19
CA HIS A 195 17.05 18.88 7.11
C HIS A 195 16.22 20.16 7.06
N PRO A 196 16.81 21.28 6.60
CA PRO A 196 16.05 22.50 6.35
C PRO A 196 15.05 22.28 5.20
N ARG A 197 14.00 23.10 5.19
CA ARG A 197 12.87 22.93 4.26
C ARG A 197 13.26 23.02 2.78
N ASP A 198 14.21 23.88 2.43
CA ASP A 198 14.74 24.01 1.07
C ASP A 198 15.39 22.72 0.57
N ARG A 199 16.06 21.97 1.47
CA ARG A 199 16.55 20.62 1.16
C ARG A 199 15.40 19.65 0.90
N LEU A 200 14.39 19.64 1.77
CA LEU A 200 13.21 18.77 1.60
C LEU A 200 12.47 19.06 0.29
N GLU A 201 12.31 20.33 -0.08
CA GLU A 201 11.70 20.77 -1.34
C GLU A 201 12.53 20.39 -2.57
N ALA A 202 13.85 20.26 -2.42
CA ALA A 202 14.73 19.88 -3.52
C ALA A 202 14.80 18.36 -3.74
N ILE A 203 14.60 17.53 -2.71
CA ILE A 203 14.91 16.10 -2.76
C ILE A 203 13.78 15.20 -2.28
N GLU A 204 13.29 15.36 -1.06
CA GLU A 204 12.31 14.43 -0.50
C GLU A 204 10.89 14.67 -1.05
N PHE A 205 10.50 15.92 -1.31
CA PHE A 205 9.15 16.26 -1.79
C PHE A 205 8.90 16.02 -3.27
N PRO A 206 9.84 16.27 -4.22
CA PRO A 206 9.54 16.19 -5.65
C PRO A 206 8.90 14.90 -6.17
N PRO A 207 9.17 13.71 -5.60
CA PRO A 207 8.45 12.49 -6.00
C PRO A 207 6.96 12.43 -5.62
N PHE A 208 6.49 13.26 -4.67
CA PHE A 208 5.11 13.28 -4.16
C PHE A 208 4.27 14.42 -4.77
#